data_AF-X0W2Z9-F1
#
_entry.id   AF-X0W2Z9-F1
#
_cell.length_a   1.000
_cell.length_b   1.000
_cell.length_c   1.000
_cell.angle_alpha   90.00
_cell.angle_beta   90.00
_cell.angle_gamma   90.00
#
_symmetry.space_group_name_H-M   'P 1'
#
loop_
_entity.id
_entity.type
_entity.pdbx_description
1 polymer ?
#
loop_
_entity_poly.entity_id
_entity_poly.type
_entity_poly.pdbx_seq_one_letter_code
_entity_poly.pdbx_strand_id
1 'polypeptide(L)'
;ACDPDDDNDTVPDVSDNCPLTPNVDQTDSDGDGLGNACDPDDDNDGYSDSQELLAGSDPLDPTSTPEVCDGVDNDLNDGIDEGFPDSDGDGIMDCLEADIDTDGDTIPNDSDEDDDNDGFSDAIEIYIGTDSLNSCPNHPTHDAWPADTTIDTTINVLDLFMFVPSLGSHVGDPAYARRFDLDASGTINVLDLFRLVPVLGTQCTS
;
A
#
# COMPACT_ATOMS: atom_id res chain seq x y z
N ALA A 1 -48.61 -38.23 -15.05
CA ALA A 1 -48.93 -37.18 -14.07
C ALA A 1 -47.62 -36.47 -13.80
N CYS A 2 -47.63 -35.16 -13.62
CA CYS A 2 -46.47 -34.48 -13.03
C CYS A 2 -46.36 -34.93 -11.57
N ASP A 3 -45.14 -35.02 -11.04
CA ASP A 3 -44.93 -35.10 -9.59
C ASP A 3 -45.51 -33.83 -8.97
N PRO A 4 -46.19 -33.89 -7.81
CA PRO A 4 -46.65 -32.69 -7.09
C PRO A 4 -45.65 -32.20 -6.03
N ASP A 5 -44.47 -32.83 -5.97
CA ASP A 5 -43.38 -32.66 -5.01
C ASP A 5 -42.09 -33.13 -5.74
N ASP A 6 -41.50 -32.24 -6.52
CA ASP A 6 -40.42 -32.56 -7.45
C ASP A 6 -39.09 -32.90 -6.74
N ASP A 7 -38.91 -32.47 -5.50
CA ASP A 7 -37.67 -32.66 -4.73
C ASP A 7 -37.82 -33.63 -3.53
N ASN A 8 -39.05 -34.05 -3.22
CA ASN A 8 -39.43 -35.04 -2.21
C ASN A 8 -39.13 -34.61 -0.76
N ASP A 9 -39.28 -33.33 -0.45
CA ASP A 9 -39.03 -32.78 0.88
C ASP A 9 -40.27 -32.75 1.80
N THR A 10 -41.43 -33.17 1.29
CA THR A 10 -42.77 -33.20 1.93
C THR A 10 -43.60 -31.91 1.82
N VAL A 11 -43.07 -30.85 1.22
CA VAL A 11 -43.78 -29.62 0.86
C VAL A 11 -44.23 -29.71 -0.60
N PRO A 12 -45.52 -29.52 -0.92
CA PRO A 12 -45.97 -29.56 -2.31
C PRO A 12 -45.46 -28.36 -3.13
N ASP A 13 -45.09 -28.57 -4.40
CA ASP A 13 -44.53 -27.54 -5.32
C ASP A 13 -45.32 -26.21 -5.37
N VAL A 14 -46.63 -26.27 -5.11
CA VAL A 14 -47.52 -25.08 -5.14
C VAL A 14 -47.35 -24.14 -3.94
N SER A 15 -46.69 -24.61 -2.89
CA SER A 15 -46.41 -23.89 -1.66
C SER A 15 -44.92 -23.90 -1.29
N ASP A 16 -44.10 -24.53 -2.12
CA ASP A 16 -42.67 -24.69 -1.92
C ASP A 16 -41.91 -23.47 -2.45
N ASN A 17 -41.09 -22.85 -1.61
CA ASN A 17 -40.22 -21.74 -2.00
C ASN A 17 -38.94 -22.21 -2.71
N CYS A 18 -38.64 -23.51 -2.71
CA CYS A 18 -37.57 -24.14 -3.47
C CYS A 18 -38.00 -25.45 -4.15
N PRO A 19 -38.89 -25.44 -5.18
CA PRO A 19 -39.49 -26.65 -5.78
C PRO A 19 -38.55 -27.73 -6.33
N LEU A 20 -37.24 -27.47 -6.38
CA LEU A 20 -36.22 -28.36 -6.91
C LEU A 20 -35.09 -28.64 -5.90
N THR A 21 -35.13 -28.06 -4.70
CA THR A 21 -34.07 -28.17 -3.70
C THR A 21 -34.68 -28.40 -2.30
N PRO A 22 -34.52 -29.60 -1.73
CA PRO A 22 -35.23 -29.97 -0.50
C PRO A 22 -34.97 -29.04 0.69
N ASN A 23 -36.03 -28.44 1.25
CA ASN A 23 -35.99 -27.54 2.40
C ASN A 23 -37.30 -27.53 3.21
N VAL A 24 -37.52 -28.60 3.98
CA VAL A 24 -38.77 -28.84 4.74
C VAL A 24 -39.18 -27.69 5.68
N ASP A 25 -38.20 -26.92 6.16
CA ASP A 25 -38.41 -25.78 7.05
C ASP A 25 -38.89 -24.52 6.32
N GLN A 26 -38.71 -24.46 4.99
CA GLN A 26 -39.18 -23.37 4.12
C GLN A 26 -38.71 -22.00 4.62
N THR A 27 -37.51 -21.96 5.18
CA THR A 27 -36.88 -20.73 5.63
C THR A 27 -36.64 -19.83 4.41
N ASP A 28 -36.96 -18.55 4.58
CA ASP A 28 -36.91 -17.47 3.60
C ASP A 28 -36.61 -16.21 4.42
N SER A 29 -35.32 -15.87 4.53
CA SER A 29 -34.80 -14.88 5.47
C SER A 29 -35.13 -13.44 5.06
N ASP A 30 -35.14 -13.15 3.77
CA ASP A 30 -35.42 -11.82 3.20
C ASP A 30 -36.90 -11.60 2.82
N GLY A 31 -37.68 -12.68 2.67
CA GLY A 31 -39.09 -12.65 2.30
C GLY A 31 -39.34 -12.38 0.81
N ASP A 32 -38.39 -12.69 -0.08
CA ASP A 32 -38.53 -12.46 -1.52
C ASP A 32 -39.34 -13.56 -2.23
N GLY A 33 -39.50 -14.72 -1.56
CA GLY A 33 -40.26 -15.87 -2.00
C GLY A 33 -39.42 -17.02 -2.57
N LEU A 34 -38.10 -16.89 -2.62
CA LEU A 34 -37.14 -17.98 -2.74
C LEU A 34 -36.72 -18.41 -1.33
N GLY A 35 -36.60 -19.72 -1.10
CA GLY A 35 -36.12 -20.21 0.19
C GLY A 35 -34.61 -20.17 0.26
N ASN A 36 -34.06 -20.09 1.46
CA ASN A 36 -32.61 -20.06 1.70
C ASN A 36 -31.83 -21.25 1.10
N ALA A 37 -32.52 -22.33 0.76
CA ALA A 37 -31.90 -23.49 0.13
C ALA A 37 -31.64 -23.30 -1.38
N CYS A 38 -32.30 -22.34 -2.02
CA CYS A 38 -32.24 -22.10 -3.46
C CYS A 38 -32.11 -20.62 -3.83
N ASP A 39 -32.15 -19.72 -2.86
CA ASP A 39 -31.75 -18.33 -3.01
C ASP A 39 -30.21 -18.25 -3.11
N PRO A 40 -29.64 -17.46 -4.04
CA PRO A 40 -28.22 -17.12 -4.01
C PRO A 40 -27.81 -15.97 -3.07
N ASP A 41 -28.76 -15.23 -2.48
CA ASP A 41 -28.55 -14.04 -1.64
C ASP A 41 -29.66 -14.01 -0.56
N ASP A 42 -29.43 -14.76 0.53
CA ASP A 42 -30.43 -15.09 1.55
C ASP A 42 -30.97 -13.89 2.35
N ASP A 43 -30.30 -12.74 2.34
CA ASP A 43 -30.70 -11.52 3.05
C ASP A 43 -30.91 -10.29 2.14
N ASN A 44 -30.64 -10.43 0.85
CA ASN A 44 -30.87 -9.46 -0.21
C ASN A 44 -30.11 -8.12 -0.01
N ASP A 45 -28.92 -8.18 0.60
CA ASP A 45 -28.06 -7.02 0.81
C ASP A 45 -27.24 -6.62 -0.43
N GLY A 46 -27.19 -7.50 -1.44
CA GLY A 46 -26.49 -7.32 -2.71
C GLY A 46 -25.18 -8.09 -2.84
N TYR A 47 -24.79 -8.89 -1.85
CA TYR A 47 -23.72 -9.87 -1.89
C TYR A 47 -24.30 -11.28 -1.87
N SER A 48 -23.84 -12.18 -2.76
CA SER A 48 -24.32 -13.57 -2.69
C SER A 48 -23.76 -14.29 -1.46
N ASP A 49 -24.47 -15.28 -0.91
CA ASP A 49 -24.01 -16.06 0.25
C ASP A 49 -22.60 -16.66 0.03
N SER A 50 -22.29 -17.00 -1.22
CA SER A 50 -20.98 -17.56 -1.59
C SER A 50 -19.83 -16.55 -1.46
N GLN A 51 -20.11 -15.27 -1.67
CA GLN A 51 -19.15 -14.17 -1.49
C GLN A 51 -18.97 -13.89 0.00
N GLU A 52 -20.06 -13.84 0.73
CA GLU A 52 -20.09 -13.59 2.17
C GLU A 52 -19.39 -14.69 2.95
N LEU A 53 -19.72 -15.96 2.69
CA LEU A 53 -19.05 -17.10 3.32
C LEU A 53 -17.54 -17.13 3.04
N LEU A 54 -17.11 -16.61 1.87
CA LEU A 54 -15.70 -16.51 1.53
C LEU A 54 -15.03 -15.34 2.27
N ALA A 55 -15.75 -14.24 2.48
CA ALA A 55 -15.27 -13.05 3.17
C ALA A 55 -15.30 -13.18 4.70
N GLY A 56 -16.21 -14.00 5.24
CA GLY A 56 -16.42 -14.16 6.68
C GLY A 56 -17.68 -13.48 7.22
N SER A 57 -18.47 -12.79 6.39
CA SER A 57 -19.74 -12.16 6.77
C SER A 57 -20.89 -13.17 6.89
N ASP A 58 -22.02 -12.75 7.49
CA ASP A 58 -23.19 -13.58 7.77
C ASP A 58 -24.25 -13.47 6.66
N PRO A 59 -24.47 -14.50 5.83
CA PRO A 59 -25.44 -14.45 4.73
C PRO A 59 -26.91 -14.29 5.11
N LEU A 60 -27.20 -14.30 6.41
CA LEU A 60 -28.56 -14.16 6.94
C LEU A 60 -28.79 -12.81 7.62
N ASP A 61 -27.79 -11.93 7.66
CA ASP A 61 -27.87 -10.62 8.30
C ASP A 61 -27.48 -9.52 7.31
N PRO A 62 -28.46 -8.74 6.80
CA PRO A 62 -28.21 -7.73 5.77
C PRO A 62 -27.43 -6.50 6.28
N THR A 63 -26.95 -6.55 7.53
CA THR A 63 -26.04 -5.57 8.11
C THR A 63 -24.61 -6.08 8.26
N SER A 64 -24.36 -7.36 8.00
CA SER A 64 -23.06 -8.03 7.96
C SER A 64 -22.66 -8.22 6.50
N THR A 65 -21.92 -7.27 5.94
CA THR A 65 -21.45 -7.33 4.54
C THR A 65 -19.96 -7.66 4.50
N PRO A 66 -19.40 -8.18 3.39
CA PRO A 66 -17.96 -8.35 3.23
C PRO A 66 -17.17 -7.07 3.52
N GLU A 67 -16.04 -7.20 4.21
CA GLU A 67 -15.14 -6.09 4.53
C GLU A 67 -14.75 -5.28 3.29
N VAL A 68 -14.89 -3.96 3.41
CA VAL A 68 -14.36 -2.98 2.46
C VAL A 68 -13.42 -2.04 3.19
N CYS A 69 -12.44 -1.52 2.46
CA CYS A 69 -11.46 -0.64 3.07
C CYS A 69 -12.01 0.78 3.30
N ASP A 70 -12.84 0.94 4.33
CA ASP A 70 -13.42 2.23 4.74
C ASP A 70 -13.31 2.53 6.25
N GLY A 71 -12.65 1.65 7.02
CA GLY A 71 -12.38 1.81 8.44
C GLY A 71 -13.60 1.52 9.31
N VAL A 72 -14.48 0.65 8.83
CA VAL A 72 -15.69 0.21 9.52
C VAL A 72 -15.72 -1.31 9.51
N ASP A 73 -16.05 -1.89 10.67
CA ASP A 73 -16.41 -3.30 10.80
C ASP A 73 -17.71 -3.56 10.00
N ASN A 74 -17.56 -4.06 8.77
CA ASN A 74 -18.68 -4.30 7.87
C ASN A 74 -19.33 -5.67 8.12
N ASP A 75 -18.54 -6.66 8.55
CA ASP A 75 -18.99 -8.02 8.77
C ASP A 75 -19.46 -8.29 10.22
N LEU A 76 -19.31 -7.31 11.11
CA LEU A 76 -19.75 -7.27 12.51
C LEU A 76 -19.05 -8.29 13.40
N ASN A 77 -17.79 -8.63 13.11
CA ASN A 77 -17.03 -9.62 13.87
C ASN A 77 -16.06 -9.01 14.93
N ASP A 78 -16.12 -7.69 15.15
CA ASP A 78 -15.20 -6.86 15.96
C ASP A 78 -13.80 -6.63 15.34
N GLY A 79 -13.55 -7.13 14.13
CA GLY A 79 -12.44 -6.76 13.25
C GLY A 79 -12.76 -5.50 12.46
N ILE A 80 -11.75 -4.78 11.99
CA ILE A 80 -11.92 -3.63 11.10
C ILE A 80 -11.03 -3.88 9.91
N ASP A 81 -11.62 -3.91 8.71
CA ASP A 81 -10.94 -4.06 7.44
C ASP A 81 -9.94 -5.24 7.43
N GLU A 82 -10.23 -6.36 8.11
CA GLU A 82 -9.32 -7.51 8.09
C GLU A 82 -9.18 -8.16 6.71
N GLY A 83 -8.06 -8.85 6.50
CA GLY A 83 -7.76 -9.51 5.22
C GLY A 83 -7.23 -8.56 4.15
N PHE A 84 -7.21 -7.26 4.42
CA PHE A 84 -6.41 -6.29 3.70
C PHE A 84 -4.95 -6.28 4.22
N PRO A 85 -3.99 -5.72 3.45
CA PRO A 85 -2.59 -5.60 3.86
C PRO A 85 -2.37 -4.44 4.84
N ASP A 86 -1.67 -4.74 5.94
CA ASP A 86 -1.16 -3.79 6.94
C ASP A 86 0.37 -3.95 6.93
N SER A 87 1.03 -3.07 6.18
CA SER A 87 2.45 -3.16 5.85
C SER A 87 3.34 -2.88 7.06
N ASP A 88 2.94 -1.97 7.95
CA ASP A 88 3.75 -1.50 9.07
C ASP A 88 3.33 -2.12 10.44
N GLY A 89 2.15 -2.73 10.50
CA GLY A 89 1.63 -3.44 11.65
C GLY A 89 1.08 -2.52 12.75
N ASP A 90 0.74 -1.27 12.44
CA ASP A 90 0.25 -0.30 13.42
C ASP A 90 -1.25 -0.48 13.77
N GLY A 91 -1.97 -1.25 12.95
CA GLY A 91 -3.39 -1.57 13.09
C GLY A 91 -4.34 -0.69 12.28
N ILE A 92 -3.82 0.19 11.42
CA ILE A 92 -4.54 0.84 10.33
C ILE A 92 -4.14 0.15 9.04
N MET A 93 -5.10 -0.05 8.14
CA MET A 93 -4.88 -0.81 6.91
C MET A 93 -4.29 0.07 5.81
N ASP A 94 -3.38 -0.46 4.97
CA ASP A 94 -2.67 0.29 3.90
C ASP A 94 -3.60 1.13 3.02
N CYS A 95 -4.82 0.64 2.80
CA CYS A 95 -5.81 1.26 1.93
C CYS A 95 -6.61 2.39 2.61
N LEU A 96 -6.58 2.47 3.95
CA LEU A 96 -7.03 3.61 4.74
C LEU A 96 -5.89 4.57 5.05
N GLU A 97 -4.67 4.07 5.00
CA GLU A 97 -3.46 4.82 5.23
C GLU A 97 -3.05 5.67 4.04
N ALA A 98 -2.38 6.77 4.35
CA ALA A 98 -1.67 7.59 3.38
C ALA A 98 -0.17 7.31 3.43
N ASP A 99 0.21 6.22 4.10
CA ASP A 99 1.56 5.91 4.51
C ASP A 99 2.27 5.28 3.31
N ILE A 100 2.71 6.21 2.46
CA ILE A 100 3.52 5.96 1.29
C ILE A 100 4.79 5.25 1.78
N ASP A 101 5.03 4.06 1.26
CA ASP A 101 6.29 3.33 1.34
C ASP A 101 6.99 3.51 -0.03
N THR A 102 7.96 4.42 -0.09
CA THR A 102 8.55 4.87 -1.37
C THR A 102 9.50 3.84 -1.97
N ASP A 103 10.21 3.07 -1.14
CA ASP A 103 11.20 2.09 -1.57
C ASP A 103 10.69 0.63 -1.55
N GLY A 104 9.55 0.39 -0.88
CA GLY A 104 8.89 -0.90 -0.77
C GLY A 104 9.54 -1.83 0.27
N ASP A 105 10.24 -1.29 1.26
CA ASP A 105 10.93 -2.08 2.29
C ASP A 105 10.07 -2.48 3.49
N THR A 106 8.78 -2.12 3.47
CA THR A 106 7.77 -2.37 4.52
C THR A 106 7.88 -1.44 5.72
N ILE A 107 8.66 -0.36 5.65
CA ILE A 107 8.67 0.73 6.61
C ILE A 107 8.05 1.96 5.94
N PRO A 108 7.00 2.58 6.52
CA PRO A 108 6.42 3.80 5.97
C PRO A 108 7.39 4.98 5.97
N ASN A 109 7.28 5.89 5.00
CA ASN A 109 8.15 7.08 4.92
C ASN A 109 8.15 7.96 6.20
N ASP A 110 7.11 7.91 7.03
CA ASP A 110 7.08 8.73 8.27
C ASP A 110 7.88 8.09 9.43
N SER A 111 8.24 6.82 9.26
CA SER A 111 8.87 5.92 10.22
C SER A 111 10.18 5.33 9.70
N ASP A 112 10.44 5.45 8.40
CA ASP A 112 11.71 5.15 7.75
C ASP A 112 12.71 6.29 8.02
N GLU A 113 13.98 5.94 8.11
CA GLU A 113 15.06 6.93 8.17
C GLU A 113 15.61 7.28 6.79
N ASP A 114 15.33 6.48 5.74
CA ASP A 114 15.88 6.57 4.37
C ASP A 114 14.79 6.17 3.34
N ASP A 115 13.77 7.02 3.18
CA ASP A 115 12.52 6.75 2.45
C ASP A 115 12.70 6.14 1.04
N ASP A 116 13.77 6.50 0.32
CA ASP A 116 14.04 6.03 -1.04
C ASP A 116 15.21 5.03 -1.15
N ASN A 117 15.84 4.73 -0.01
CA ASN A 117 16.90 3.76 0.22
C ASN A 117 18.10 3.94 -0.71
N ASP A 118 18.45 5.20 -1.01
CA ASP A 118 19.64 5.56 -1.76
C ASP A 118 20.93 5.54 -0.91
N GLY A 119 20.77 5.35 0.40
CA GLY A 119 21.84 5.31 1.39
C GLY A 119 22.08 6.65 2.11
N PHE A 120 21.18 7.62 1.94
CA PHE A 120 21.15 8.88 2.65
C PHE A 120 19.86 9.04 3.42
N SER A 121 19.98 9.12 4.76
CA SER A 121 18.82 9.35 5.59
C SER A 121 18.12 10.67 5.27
N ASP A 122 16.80 10.76 5.46
CA ASP A 122 15.99 11.97 5.21
C ASP A 122 16.56 13.20 5.93
N ALA A 123 17.09 13.00 7.15
CA ALA A 123 17.68 14.07 7.94
C ALA A 123 18.90 14.71 7.24
N ILE A 124 19.70 13.91 6.54
CA ILE A 124 20.83 14.38 5.73
C ILE A 124 20.31 15.03 4.46
N GLU A 125 19.31 14.46 3.80
CA GLU A 125 18.73 14.98 2.57
C GLU A 125 18.08 16.34 2.74
N ILE A 126 17.26 16.51 3.78
CA ILE A 126 16.72 17.80 4.20
C ILE A 126 17.85 18.81 4.45
N TYR A 127 18.96 18.37 5.03
CA TYR A 127 20.11 19.25 5.29
C TYR A 127 20.80 19.67 3.99
N ILE A 128 21.13 18.74 3.09
CA ILE A 128 21.81 19.04 1.82
C ILE A 128 20.87 19.69 0.79
N GLY A 129 19.56 19.61 1.03
CA GLY A 129 18.48 20.17 0.21
C GLY A 129 18.11 19.27 -0.96
N THR A 130 18.06 17.96 -0.72
CA THR A 130 17.55 16.95 -1.65
C THR A 130 16.16 16.46 -1.24
N ASP A 131 15.48 15.74 -2.13
CA ASP A 131 14.15 15.15 -1.98
C ASP A 131 14.28 13.74 -1.44
N SER A 132 13.74 13.45 -0.25
CA SER A 132 13.87 12.13 0.40
C SER A 132 13.13 11.01 -0.31
N LEU A 133 12.22 11.36 -1.21
CA LEU A 133 11.36 10.38 -1.87
C LEU A 133 11.89 10.00 -3.26
N ASN A 134 13.16 10.27 -3.58
CA ASN A 134 13.65 10.17 -4.94
C ASN A 134 15.16 9.87 -5.05
N SER A 135 15.46 8.58 -5.20
CA SER A 135 16.80 8.04 -5.31
C SER A 135 17.46 8.23 -6.69
N CYS A 136 16.82 8.99 -7.61
CA CYS A 136 17.24 9.08 -9.01
C CYS A 136 17.02 10.47 -9.68
N PRO A 137 18.11 11.20 -10.01
CA PRO A 137 18.04 12.44 -10.79
C PRO A 137 17.83 12.16 -12.30
N ASN A 138 16.63 11.76 -12.71
CA ASN A 138 16.29 11.53 -14.12
C ASN A 138 15.89 12.81 -14.90
N HIS A 139 16.00 14.00 -14.29
CA HIS A 139 15.70 15.29 -14.91
C HIS A 139 16.59 16.43 -14.36
N PRO A 140 16.95 17.46 -15.17
CA PRO A 140 17.83 18.58 -14.77
C PRO A 140 17.38 19.44 -13.57
N THR A 141 16.16 19.25 -13.10
CA THR A 141 15.55 20.03 -12.00
C THR A 141 15.18 19.16 -10.82
N HIS A 142 15.55 17.88 -10.83
CA HIS A 142 15.28 16.99 -9.71
C HIS A 142 16.33 17.22 -8.65
N ASP A 143 15.85 17.41 -7.43
CA ASP A 143 16.66 17.56 -6.24
C ASP A 143 16.93 16.18 -5.61
N ALA A 144 16.98 15.11 -6.41
CA ALA A 144 17.31 13.76 -5.99
C ALA A 144 18.78 13.62 -5.61
N TRP A 145 19.08 12.62 -4.76
CA TRP A 145 20.41 12.11 -4.52
C TRP A 145 20.53 10.66 -5.01
N PRO A 146 21.74 10.17 -5.37
CA PRO A 146 23.02 10.88 -5.60
C PRO A 146 22.97 11.89 -6.77
N ALA A 147 23.89 12.89 -6.83
CA ALA A 147 23.92 13.85 -7.96
C ALA A 147 24.32 13.21 -9.28
N ASP A 148 23.47 13.41 -10.29
CA ASP A 148 23.86 13.38 -11.70
C ASP A 148 23.99 14.82 -12.22
N THR A 149 25.18 15.39 -12.10
CA THR A 149 25.42 16.76 -12.60
C THR A 149 25.63 16.83 -14.09
N THR A 150 26.04 15.71 -14.66
CA THR A 150 26.31 15.63 -16.09
C THR A 150 25.02 15.40 -16.87
N ILE A 151 23.94 15.02 -16.17
CA ILE A 151 22.60 14.77 -16.71
C ILE A 151 22.71 13.70 -17.80
N ASP A 152 23.44 12.62 -17.50
CA ASP A 152 23.69 11.50 -18.38
C ASP A 152 23.13 10.16 -17.85
N THR A 153 22.34 10.24 -16.78
CA THR A 153 21.68 9.17 -16.04
C THR A 153 22.63 8.16 -15.39
N THR A 154 23.92 8.49 -15.27
CA THR A 154 24.93 7.59 -14.71
C THR A 154 25.81 8.30 -13.68
N ILE A 155 25.68 7.92 -12.42
CA ILE A 155 26.51 8.47 -11.34
C ILE A 155 27.95 7.98 -11.49
N ASN A 156 28.88 8.87 -11.81
CA ASN A 156 30.27 8.51 -12.02
C ASN A 156 31.27 9.58 -11.56
N VAL A 157 32.55 9.34 -11.83
CA VAL A 157 33.63 10.24 -11.40
C VAL A 157 33.54 11.63 -12.04
N LEU A 158 32.80 11.77 -13.14
CA LEU A 158 32.58 13.04 -13.81
C LEU A 158 31.67 13.95 -12.96
N ASP A 159 30.71 13.38 -12.25
CA ASP A 159 29.81 14.11 -11.34
C ASP A 159 30.57 14.66 -10.13
N LEU A 160 31.59 13.93 -9.69
CA LEU A 160 32.44 14.33 -8.57
C LEU A 160 33.23 15.63 -8.83
N PHE A 161 33.45 16.02 -10.09
CA PHE A 161 34.16 17.27 -10.38
C PHE A 161 33.44 18.51 -9.84
N MET A 162 32.12 18.43 -9.59
CA MET A 162 31.37 19.54 -8.98
C MET A 162 31.81 19.86 -7.55
N PHE A 163 32.37 18.88 -6.82
CA PHE A 163 32.81 19.04 -5.43
C PHE A 163 34.13 19.81 -5.32
N VAL A 164 34.96 19.78 -6.36
CA VAL A 164 36.33 20.30 -6.34
C VAL A 164 36.41 21.77 -5.91
N PRO A 165 35.54 22.69 -6.36
CA PRO A 165 35.57 24.09 -5.92
C PRO A 165 35.23 24.29 -4.43
N SER A 166 34.50 23.36 -3.82
CA SER A 166 34.02 23.45 -2.44
C SER A 166 34.83 22.60 -1.46
N LEU A 167 35.74 21.76 -1.94
CA LEU A 167 36.55 20.89 -1.10
C LEU A 167 37.46 21.70 -0.16
N GLY A 168 37.38 21.40 1.13
CA GLY A 168 38.08 22.10 2.21
C GLY A 168 37.38 23.36 2.72
N SER A 169 36.20 23.70 2.20
CA SER A 169 35.40 24.81 2.70
C SER A 169 34.49 24.40 3.87
N HIS A 170 34.07 25.38 4.65
CA HIS A 170 33.17 25.19 5.79
C HIS A 170 32.04 26.22 5.80
N VAL A 171 31.00 25.99 6.61
CA VAL A 171 29.87 26.90 6.77
C VAL A 171 30.34 28.35 6.98
N GLY A 172 29.92 29.24 6.09
CA GLY A 172 30.28 30.66 6.09
C GLY A 172 31.31 31.05 5.02
N ASP A 173 31.99 30.09 4.40
CA ASP A 173 32.86 30.38 3.26
C ASP A 173 32.05 30.65 1.99
N PRO A 174 32.53 31.54 1.09
CA PRO A 174 31.90 31.74 -0.21
C PRO A 174 31.89 30.50 -1.12
N ALA A 175 32.82 29.58 -0.89
CA ALA A 175 32.94 28.33 -1.64
C ALA A 175 32.11 27.19 -1.04
N TYR A 176 31.53 27.38 0.16
CA TYR A 176 30.74 26.37 0.82
C TYR A 176 29.39 26.18 0.13
N ALA A 177 29.16 24.97 -0.34
CA ALA A 177 27.89 24.55 -0.91
C ALA A 177 27.32 23.44 -0.03
N ARG A 178 26.27 23.75 0.73
CA ARG A 178 25.63 22.84 1.67
C ARG A 178 25.27 21.48 1.05
N ARG A 179 24.92 21.46 -0.25
CA ARG A 179 24.61 20.23 -1.00
C ARG A 179 25.77 19.20 -1.05
N PHE A 180 27.00 19.60 -0.72
CA PHE A 180 28.19 18.73 -0.76
C PHE A 180 28.71 18.32 0.62
N ASP A 181 28.03 18.74 1.70
CA ASP A 181 28.34 18.38 3.08
C ASP A 181 27.50 17.16 3.48
N LEU A 182 27.87 16.01 2.95
CA LEU A 182 27.14 14.74 2.91
C LEU A 182 27.07 14.02 4.25
N ASP A 183 27.82 14.48 5.25
CA ASP A 183 27.72 14.01 6.63
C ASP A 183 27.17 15.07 7.59
N ALA A 184 26.69 16.20 7.05
CA ALA A 184 26.19 17.35 7.80
C ALA A 184 27.15 17.88 8.89
N SER A 185 28.46 17.70 8.71
CA SER A 185 29.48 18.16 9.67
C SER A 185 29.71 19.68 9.64
N GLY A 186 29.23 20.36 8.62
CA GLY A 186 29.50 21.77 8.33
C GLY A 186 30.85 22.00 7.65
N THR A 187 31.51 20.95 7.17
CA THR A 187 32.83 21.01 6.53
C THR A 187 32.94 20.03 5.37
N ILE A 188 33.11 20.54 4.16
CA ILE A 188 33.23 19.69 2.97
C ILE A 188 34.67 19.19 2.86
N ASN A 189 34.87 17.90 3.06
CA ASN A 189 36.18 17.26 3.11
C ASN A 189 36.18 15.85 2.49
N VAL A 190 37.22 15.06 2.78
CA VAL A 190 37.37 13.71 2.21
C VAL A 190 36.32 12.73 2.76
N LEU A 191 35.76 12.99 3.95
CA LEU A 191 34.70 12.18 4.54
C LEU A 191 33.42 12.24 3.70
N ASP A 192 33.05 13.42 3.19
CA ASP A 192 31.94 13.57 2.24
C ASP A 192 32.20 12.78 0.96
N LEU A 193 33.41 12.87 0.42
CA LEU A 193 33.80 12.10 -0.77
C LEU A 193 33.69 10.57 -0.57
N PHE A 194 33.92 10.08 0.64
CA PHE A 194 33.78 8.65 0.94
C PHE A 194 32.32 8.17 0.90
N ARG A 195 31.34 9.06 1.17
CA ARG A 195 29.91 8.74 1.05
C ARG A 195 29.49 8.46 -0.38
N LEU A 196 30.28 8.89 -1.36
CA LEU A 196 30.01 8.67 -2.77
C LEU A 196 30.49 7.31 -3.28
N VAL A 197 31.37 6.62 -2.56
CA VAL A 197 31.94 5.33 -3.02
C VAL A 197 30.87 4.25 -3.27
N PRO A 198 29.84 4.07 -2.41
CA PRO A 198 28.80 3.06 -2.63
C PRO A 198 27.94 3.31 -3.87
N VAL A 199 27.76 4.58 -4.24
CA VAL A 199 26.81 5.01 -5.29
C VAL A 199 27.47 5.24 -6.66
N LEU A 200 28.80 5.08 -6.77
CA LEU A 200 29.50 5.15 -8.04
C LEU A 200 29.12 3.97 -8.95
N GLY A 201 28.61 4.29 -10.14
CA GLY A 201 28.16 3.31 -11.12
C GLY A 201 26.65 3.06 -11.09
N THR A 202 25.90 3.72 -10.20
CA THR A 202 24.44 3.71 -10.21
C THR A 202 23.92 4.28 -11.53
N GLN A 203 22.99 3.55 -12.16
CA GLN A 203 22.28 4.00 -13.36
C GLN A 203 20.85 4.33 -12.99
N CYS A 204 20.45 5.57 -13.22
CA CYS A 204 19.08 6.01 -13.01
C CYS A 204 18.26 5.60 -14.24
N THR A 205 17.37 4.62 -14.09
CA THR A 205 16.40 4.28 -15.14
C THR A 205 15.09 5.00 -14.86
N SER A 206 14.54 5.67 -15.88
CA SER A 206 13.18 6.22 -15.86
C SER A 206 12.11 5.15 -15.74
#